data_AF-A0A2N5GSH5-F1
#
_entry.id   AF-A0A2N5GSH5-F1
#
_cell.length_a   1.000
_cell.length_b   1.000
_cell.length_c   1.000
_cell.angle_alpha   90.00
_cell.angle_beta   90.00
_cell.angle_gamma   90.00
#
_symmetry.space_group_name_H-M   'P 1'
#
loop_
_entity.id
_entity.type
_entity.pdbx_description
1 polymer ?
#
loop_
_entity_poly.entity_id
_entity_poly.type
_entity_poly.pdbx_seq_one_letter_code
_entity_poly.pdbx_strand_id
1 'polypeptide(L)'
;MKVVVGHNKEWKQQVKMRKKDKQSFVQIPHSQWINKLHSMCKRYGIELIVQEESYTSQASFLDNDELPIYKKETEPVTKFSGSRIKRGLYRTGQKILVNADLNGAANILRKSNHNVHMDKVARGLLAVPMRIRMV
;
A
#
# COMPACT_ATOMS: atom_id res chain seq x y z
N MET A 1 -7.65 12.02 14.17
CA MET A 1 -6.83 10.87 13.70
C MET A 1 -7.17 10.62 12.24
N LYS A 2 -6.19 10.21 11.43
CA LYS A 2 -6.38 9.98 9.99
C LYS A 2 -5.88 8.59 9.58
N VAL A 3 -6.55 7.97 8.62
CA VAL A 3 -6.16 6.69 8.02
C VAL A 3 -6.04 6.89 6.52
N VAL A 4 -4.95 6.45 5.92
CA VAL A 4 -4.73 6.53 4.47
C VAL A 4 -4.81 5.12 3.88
N VAL A 5 -5.57 4.97 2.80
CA VAL A 5 -5.74 3.70 2.08
C VAL A 5 -5.43 3.87 0.61
N GLY A 6 -4.60 2.98 0.08
CA GLY A 6 -4.28 2.91 -1.34
C GLY A 6 -5.46 2.37 -2.16
N HIS A 7 -5.77 3.01 -3.29
CA HIS A 7 -6.75 2.51 -4.24
C HIS A 7 -6.46 3.01 -5.66
N ASN A 8 -6.39 2.06 -6.60
CA ASN A 8 -6.32 2.35 -8.03
C ASN A 8 -7.66 2.03 -8.69
N LYS A 9 -8.20 2.98 -9.46
CA LYS A 9 -9.41 2.75 -10.25
C LYS A 9 -9.13 1.65 -11.27
N GLU A 10 -10.08 0.72 -11.43
CA GLU A 10 -10.06 -0.31 -12.48
C GLU A 10 -8.87 -1.29 -12.48
N TRP A 11 -8.01 -1.29 -11.45
CA TRP A 11 -6.84 -2.17 -11.32
C TRP A 11 -7.12 -3.68 -11.36
N LYS A 12 -8.40 -4.06 -11.31
CA LYS A 12 -8.86 -5.46 -11.44
C LYS A 12 -9.26 -5.84 -12.86
N GLN A 13 -9.40 -4.88 -13.76
CA GLN A 13 -9.70 -5.14 -15.15
C GLN A 13 -8.44 -5.57 -15.90
N GLN A 14 -8.59 -6.53 -16.82
CA GLN A 14 -7.54 -6.94 -17.76
C GLN A 14 -6.17 -7.29 -17.14
N VAL A 15 -6.16 -7.75 -15.88
CA VAL A 15 -4.94 -8.10 -15.17
C VAL A 15 -4.24 -9.28 -15.85
N LYS A 16 -2.94 -9.10 -16.13
CA LYS A 16 -2.04 -10.13 -16.66
C LYS A 16 -1.51 -10.98 -15.49
N MET A 17 -2.23 -12.04 -15.15
CA MET A 17 -1.88 -13.00 -14.09
C MET A 17 -2.26 -14.42 -14.52
N ARG A 18 -1.70 -15.45 -13.85
CA ARG A 18 -2.11 -16.85 -14.03
C ARG A 18 -3.60 -16.99 -13.68
N LYS A 19 -4.31 -17.90 -14.37
CA LYS A 19 -5.78 -18.06 -14.26
C LYS A 19 -6.27 -18.22 -12.81
N LYS A 20 -5.62 -19.08 -12.03
CA LYS A 20 -5.97 -19.35 -10.61
C LYS A 20 -5.81 -18.10 -9.73
N ASP A 21 -4.72 -17.38 -9.89
CA ASP A 21 -4.43 -16.18 -9.09
C ASP A 21 -5.37 -15.03 -9.48
N LYS A 22 -5.65 -14.88 -10.77
CA LYS A 22 -6.60 -13.89 -11.29
C LYS A 22 -8.00 -14.10 -10.72
N GLN A 23 -8.49 -15.35 -10.66
CA GLN A 23 -9.79 -15.65 -10.10
C GLN A 23 -9.88 -15.23 -8.62
N SER A 24 -8.88 -15.59 -7.82
CA SER A 24 -8.82 -15.18 -6.42
C SER A 24 -8.76 -13.66 -6.27
N PHE A 25 -7.93 -12.98 -7.08
CA PHE A 25 -7.74 -11.53 -7.00
C PHE A 25 -8.99 -10.72 -7.39
N VAL A 26 -9.67 -11.11 -8.48
CA VAL A 26 -10.88 -10.42 -8.96
C VAL A 26 -12.03 -10.57 -7.97
N GLN A 27 -12.12 -11.70 -7.27
CA GLN A 27 -13.16 -11.96 -6.27
C GLN A 27 -13.01 -11.16 -4.97
N ILE A 28 -11.84 -10.57 -4.67
CA ILE A 28 -11.65 -9.77 -3.45
C ILE A 28 -12.57 -8.53 -3.53
N PRO A 29 -13.46 -8.25 -2.56
CA PRO A 29 -14.38 -7.10 -2.63
C PRO A 29 -13.73 -5.80 -2.12
N HIS A 30 -12.60 -5.39 -2.71
CA HIS A 30 -11.77 -4.27 -2.21
C HIS A 30 -12.52 -2.95 -2.04
N SER A 31 -13.30 -2.51 -3.05
CA SER A 31 -14.05 -1.25 -2.96
C SER A 31 -15.16 -1.30 -1.91
N GLN A 32 -15.82 -2.45 -1.74
CA GLN A 32 -16.81 -2.63 -0.67
C GLN A 32 -16.15 -2.59 0.71
N TRP A 33 -14.95 -3.17 0.85
CA TRP A 33 -14.17 -3.09 2.07
C TRP A 33 -13.79 -1.65 2.41
N ILE A 34 -13.33 -0.85 1.44
CA ILE A 34 -13.05 0.58 1.65
C ILE A 34 -14.31 1.31 2.13
N ASN A 35 -15.47 1.06 1.51
CA ASN A 35 -16.73 1.69 1.91
C ASN A 35 -17.10 1.35 3.35
N LYS A 36 -16.94 0.07 3.75
CA LYS A 36 -17.19 -0.36 5.14
C LYS A 36 -16.20 0.28 6.11
N LEU A 37 -14.92 0.37 5.73
CA LEU A 37 -13.90 1.05 6.51
C LEU A 37 -14.25 2.54 6.69
N HIS A 38 -14.69 3.21 5.63
CA HIS A 38 -15.12 4.61 5.67
C HIS A 38 -16.29 4.81 6.65
N SER A 39 -17.30 3.95 6.61
CA SER A 39 -18.43 3.99 7.56
C SER A 39 -17.96 3.84 9.01
N MET A 40 -17.01 2.93 9.27
CA MET A 40 -16.44 2.75 10.61
C MET A 40 -15.62 3.95 11.05
N CYS A 41 -14.72 4.45 10.20
CA CYS A 41 -13.93 5.64 10.47
C CYS A 41 -14.83 6.84 10.80
N LYS A 42 -15.88 7.08 10.02
CA LYS A 42 -16.86 8.14 10.27
C LYS A 42 -17.53 8.00 11.64
N ARG A 43 -17.88 6.78 12.05
CA ARG A 43 -18.48 6.50 13.37
C ARG A 43 -17.58 6.89 14.53
N TYR A 44 -16.27 6.75 14.38
CA TYR A 44 -15.28 7.07 15.41
C TYR A 44 -14.62 8.44 15.23
N GLY A 45 -15.11 9.29 14.31
CA GLY A 45 -14.51 10.60 14.04
C GLY A 45 -13.11 10.52 13.43
N ILE A 46 -12.79 9.43 12.73
CA ILE A 46 -11.52 9.22 12.03
C ILE A 46 -11.71 9.62 10.56
N GLU A 47 -10.81 10.43 10.04
CA GLU A 47 -10.79 10.81 8.63
C GLU A 47 -10.13 9.69 7.81
N LEU A 48 -10.82 9.17 6.80
CA LEU A 48 -10.27 8.21 5.86
C LEU A 48 -9.92 8.91 4.55
N ILE A 49 -8.67 8.75 4.10
CA ILE A 49 -8.14 9.34 2.88
C ILE A 49 -7.84 8.22 1.91
N VAL A 50 -8.45 8.28 0.73
CA VAL A 50 -8.18 7.33 -0.34
C VAL A 50 -7.12 7.94 -1.26
N GLN A 51 -5.98 7.26 -1.37
CA GLN A 51 -4.81 7.70 -2.12
C GLN A 51 -4.55 6.78 -3.30
N GLU A 52 -4.13 7.36 -4.43
CA GLU A 52 -3.72 6.59 -5.62
C GLU A 52 -2.42 5.81 -5.32
N GLU A 53 -2.38 4.50 -5.62
CA GLU A 53 -1.37 3.53 -5.16
C GLU A 53 -0.42 3.08 -6.29
N SER A 54 -0.37 3.74 -7.45
CA SER A 54 0.59 3.36 -8.49
C SER A 54 2.02 3.34 -7.98
N TYR A 55 2.73 2.26 -8.33
CA TYR A 55 4.14 2.01 -8.06
C TYR A 55 4.57 1.92 -6.59
N THR A 56 3.67 2.02 -5.61
CA THR A 56 4.01 1.99 -4.17
C THR A 56 4.66 0.68 -3.72
N SER A 57 4.39 -0.44 -4.41
CA SER A 57 4.99 -1.75 -4.13
C SER A 57 6.32 -1.99 -4.85
N GLN A 58 6.70 -1.11 -5.78
CA GLN A 58 7.92 -1.23 -6.59
C GLN A 58 8.97 -0.21 -6.15
N ALA A 59 8.55 1.02 -5.87
CA ALA A 59 9.40 2.09 -5.40
C ALA A 59 9.96 1.81 -3.99
N SER A 60 11.20 2.25 -3.77
CA SER A 60 11.80 2.19 -2.46
C SER A 60 11.37 3.39 -1.62
N PHE A 61 10.85 3.11 -0.43
CA PHE A 61 10.55 4.16 0.53
C PHE A 61 11.84 4.80 1.05
N LEU A 62 12.81 3.98 1.46
CA LEU A 62 14.06 4.44 2.08
C LEU A 62 14.98 5.21 1.12
N ASP A 63 14.97 4.88 -0.16
CA ASP A 63 15.79 5.58 -1.16
C ASP A 63 15.10 6.82 -1.75
N ASN A 64 13.91 7.18 -1.25
CA ASN A 64 13.12 8.33 -1.72
C ASN A 64 12.78 8.30 -3.22
N ASP A 65 12.50 7.11 -3.77
CA ASP A 65 12.12 6.96 -5.17
C ASP A 65 10.89 7.83 -5.53
N GLU A 66 10.88 8.41 -6.72
CA GLU A 66 9.71 9.15 -7.20
C GLU A 66 8.50 8.22 -7.38
N LEU A 67 7.31 8.71 -6.98
CA LEU A 67 6.06 7.96 -7.05
C LEU A 67 5.10 8.58 -8.08
N PRO A 68 5.34 8.39 -9.39
CA PRO A 68 4.45 8.92 -10.41
C PRO A 68 3.06 8.28 -10.34
N ILE A 69 2.08 8.95 -10.93
CA ILE A 69 0.75 8.37 -11.18
C ILE A 69 0.85 7.59 -12.49
N TYR A 70 0.37 6.34 -12.50
CA TYR A 70 0.34 5.54 -13.72
C TYR A 70 -0.57 6.20 -14.77
N LYS A 71 -0.02 6.48 -15.95
CA LYS A 71 -0.75 6.92 -17.13
C LYS A 71 -0.52 5.90 -18.25
N LYS A 72 -1.58 5.32 -18.80
CA LYS A 72 -1.49 4.33 -19.90
C LYS A 72 -0.77 4.86 -21.14
N GLU A 73 -0.77 6.18 -21.33
CA GLU A 73 -0.23 6.88 -22.49
C GLU A 73 1.27 7.20 -22.39
N THR A 74 1.88 6.98 -21.22
CA THR A 74 3.30 7.27 -20.98
C THR A 74 4.02 5.96 -20.69
N GLU A 75 5.16 5.73 -21.34
CA GLU A 75 6.03 4.61 -20.95
C GLU A 75 6.38 4.72 -19.46
N PRO A 76 6.51 3.60 -18.73
CA PRO A 76 6.91 3.64 -17.33
C PRO A 76 8.34 4.19 -17.23
N VAL A 77 8.44 5.49 -16.96
CA VAL A 77 9.70 6.25 -16.98
C VAL A 77 10.67 5.83 -15.86
N THR A 78 10.17 5.21 -14.80
CA THR A 78 10.92 5.11 -13.55
C THR A 78 11.51 3.73 -13.29
N LYS A 79 12.83 3.64 -13.42
CA LYS A 79 13.63 2.55 -12.84
C LYS A 79 13.76 2.81 -11.34
N PHE A 80 13.01 2.05 -10.53
CA PHE A 80 13.10 2.10 -9.08
C PHE A 80 14.46 1.58 -8.58
N SER A 81 14.94 2.15 -7.49
CA SER A 81 16.24 1.80 -6.90
C SER A 81 16.21 0.44 -6.21
N GLY A 82 15.07 0.09 -5.60
CA GLY A 82 14.82 -1.18 -4.95
C GLY A 82 14.00 -2.17 -5.79
N SER A 83 13.86 -3.39 -5.27
CA SER A 83 13.02 -4.41 -5.87
C SER A 83 12.43 -5.38 -4.85
N ARG A 84 11.23 -5.88 -5.16
CA ARG A 84 10.59 -6.93 -4.38
C ARG A 84 11.26 -8.27 -4.71
N ILE A 85 11.82 -8.93 -3.70
CA ILE A 85 12.43 -10.26 -3.88
C ILE A 85 11.34 -11.34 -3.88
N LYS A 86 10.49 -11.33 -2.86
CA LYS A 86 9.40 -12.30 -2.69
C LYS A 86 8.25 -11.70 -1.88
N ARG A 87 7.16 -12.43 -1.72
CA ARG A 87 6.05 -12.03 -0.85
C ARG A 87 6.57 -11.75 0.56
N GLY A 88 6.23 -10.57 1.08
CA GLY A 88 6.67 -10.10 2.41
C GLY A 88 8.10 -9.53 2.47
N LEU A 89 8.92 -9.60 1.42
CA LEU A 89 10.32 -9.18 1.45
C LEU A 89 10.69 -8.25 0.28
N TYR A 90 11.18 -7.07 0.63
CA TYR A 90 11.65 -6.03 -0.30
C TYR A 90 13.11 -5.69 -0.03
N ARG A 91 13.86 -5.40 -1.09
CA ARG A 91 15.26 -4.97 -1.02
C ARG A 91 15.39 -3.56 -1.58
N THR A 92 15.94 -2.65 -0.79
CA THR A 92 16.20 -1.25 -1.20
C THR A 92 17.41 -1.16 -2.14
N GLY A 93 17.63 0.01 -2.76
CA GLY A 93 18.81 0.31 -3.56
C GLY A 93 20.10 0.18 -2.75
N GLN A 94 20.06 0.53 -1.47
CA GLN A 94 21.14 0.30 -0.50
C GLN A 94 21.31 -1.18 -0.07
N LYS A 95 20.59 -2.12 -0.69
CA LYS A 95 20.60 -3.56 -0.36
C LYS A 95 20.07 -3.91 1.04
N ILE A 96 19.34 -2.99 1.68
CA ILE A 96 18.69 -3.24 2.98
C ILE A 96 17.42 -4.06 2.75
N LEU A 97 17.20 -5.09 3.56
CA LEU A 97 16.00 -5.92 3.52
C LEU A 97 14.94 -5.38 4.47
N VAL A 98 13.76 -5.10 3.94
CA VAL A 98 12.60 -4.60 4.69
C VAL A 98 11.35 -5.41 4.36
N ASN A 99 10.34 -5.31 5.21
CA ASN A 99 9.05 -5.91 4.91
C ASN A 99 8.39 -5.19 3.72
N ALA A 100 7.92 -5.95 2.73
CA ALA A 100 7.33 -5.38 1.51
C ALA A 100 6.02 -4.63 1.76
N ASP A 101 5.22 -5.08 2.73
CA ASP A 101 3.94 -4.46 3.06
C ASP A 101 4.18 -3.14 3.83
N LEU A 102 5.19 -3.09 4.70
CA LEU A 102 5.62 -1.85 5.37
C LEU A 102 6.16 -0.83 4.36
N ASN A 103 6.98 -1.26 3.38
CA ASN A 103 7.46 -0.38 2.32
C ASN A 103 6.30 0.18 1.48
N GLY A 104 5.34 -0.68 1.10
CA GLY A 104 4.14 -0.25 0.38
C GLY A 104 3.28 0.75 1.16
N ALA A 105 3.01 0.46 2.43
CA ALA A 105 2.24 1.36 3.31
C ALA A 105 2.94 2.71 3.49
N ALA A 106 4.26 2.72 3.69
CA ALA A 106 5.05 3.94 3.81
C ALA A 106 5.03 4.77 2.52
N ASN A 107 5.07 4.13 1.35
CA ASN A 107 4.93 4.84 0.07
C ASN A 107 3.53 5.43 -0.16
N ILE A 108 2.46 4.73 0.24
CA ILE A 108 1.09 5.27 0.21
C ILE A 108 1.01 6.53 1.08
N LEU A 109 1.56 6.47 2.29
CA LEU A 109 1.63 7.62 3.20
C LEU A 109 2.40 8.78 2.58
N ARG A 110 3.59 8.54 2.03
CA ARG A 110 4.39 9.55 1.34
C ARG A 110 3.62 10.20 0.20
N LYS A 111 2.90 9.41 -0.60
CA LYS A 111 2.12 9.88 -1.74
C LYS A 111 0.89 10.69 -1.36
N SER A 112 0.35 10.47 -0.16
CA SER A 112 -0.80 11.24 0.36
C SER A 112 -0.45 12.67 0.78
N ASN A 113 0.83 13.05 0.64
CA ASN A 113 1.39 14.36 0.98
C ASN A 113 0.99 14.88 2.37
N HIS A 114 0.58 13.96 3.25
CA HIS A 114 0.38 14.27 4.65
C HIS A 114 1.75 14.54 5.25
N ASN A 115 1.82 15.58 6.09
CA ASN A 115 3.05 15.94 6.79
C ASN A 115 3.36 14.86 7.83
N VAL A 116 3.91 13.74 7.37
CA VAL A 116 4.25 12.59 8.21
C VAL A 116 5.57 12.91 8.87
N HIS A 117 5.50 13.41 10.10
CA HIS A 117 6.65 13.45 10.98
C HIS A 117 7.02 12.03 11.37
N MET A 118 8.00 11.45 10.67
CA MET A 118 8.51 10.09 10.96
C MET A 118 8.99 9.97 12.41
N ASP A 119 9.38 11.08 13.04
CA ASP A 119 9.74 11.16 14.46
C ASP A 119 8.57 10.82 15.41
N LYS A 120 7.32 10.98 14.93
CA LYS A 120 6.09 10.61 15.64
C LYS A 120 5.56 9.22 15.28
N VAL A 121 6.13 8.58 14.25
CA VAL A 121 5.87 7.17 13.92
C VAL A 121 6.70 6.36 14.92
N ALA A 122 6.17 6.25 16.14
CA ALA A 122 6.86 5.64 17.27
C ALA A 122 7.41 4.24 16.93
N ARG A 123 8.51 3.85 17.61
CA ARG A 123 9.11 2.50 17.67
C ARG A 123 8.17 1.42 18.26
N GLY A 124 6.87 1.69 18.36
CA GLY A 124 5.88 0.82 18.97
C GLY A 124 5.14 -0.02 17.93
N LEU A 125 5.23 -1.35 18.08
CA LEU A 125 4.38 -2.33 17.41
C LEU A 125 2.94 -2.21 17.97
N LEU A 126 2.23 -1.13 17.63
CA LEU A 126 0.96 -0.74 18.28
C LEU A 126 -0.25 -1.63 17.95
N ALA A 127 -0.11 -2.62 17.08
CA ALA A 127 -1.20 -3.54 16.76
C ALA A 127 -0.66 -4.93 16.38
N VAL A 128 -0.25 -5.71 17.37
CA VAL A 128 -0.34 -7.16 17.24
C VAL A 128 -1.82 -7.50 17.48
N PRO A 129 -2.59 -7.95 16.48
CA PRO A 129 -3.96 -8.39 16.74
C PRO A 129 -3.93 -9.50 17.78
N MET A 130 -4.70 -9.34 18.85
CA MET A 130 -4.86 -10.39 19.86
C MET A 130 -5.44 -11.62 19.16
N ARG A 131 -4.66 -12.71 19.14
CA ARG A 131 -5.06 -13.95 18.48
C ARG A 131 -6.03 -14.69 19.41
N ILE A 132 -7.32 -14.43 19.28
CA ILE A 132 -8.35 -15.09 20.07
C ILE A 132 -8.58 -16.48 19.46
N ARG A 133 -8.24 -17.54 20.21
CA ARG A 133 -8.73 -18.89 19.93
C ARG A 133 -10.12 -18.99 20.54
N MET A 134 -11.13 -19.19 19.70
CA MET A 134 -12.42 -19.69 20.18
C MET A 134 -12.24 -21.18 20.46
N VAL A 135 -12.43 -21.56 21.72
CA VAL A 135 -12.54 -22.95 22.19
C VAL A 135 -14.01 -23.30 22.28
#